data_AF-A0A2E2T9L7-F1
#
_entry.id   AF-A0A2E2T9L7-F1
#
_cell.length_a   1.000
_cell.length_b   1.000
_cell.length_c   1.000
_cell.angle_alpha   90.00
_cell.angle_beta   90.00
_cell.angle_gamma   90.00
#
_symmetry.space_group_name_H-M   'P 1'
#
loop_
_entity.id
_entity.type
_entity.pdbx_description
1 polymer ?
#
loop_
_entity_poly.entity_id
_entity_poly.type
_entity_poly.pdbx_seq_one_letter_code
_entity_poly.pdbx_strand_id
1 'polypeptide(L)'
;MNRLLILLIGVLLISCANNNESEVPGLSKTERIAAAEFGQSMVKIGFSALSSELKAQISSKGMDSAIYACQLKANPIIDSVAKASSTSIQRITLKTRNPLNKPNKEEKQLLRLMQRAKKANEKLNPITFLIDSNTIAYYHPITIGPMCLNCHGEPGVSMQASTYETILSAYPMDKAINYKLDDLRGLWAVKFDKSALD
;
A
#
# COMPACT_ATOMS: atom_id res chain seq x y z
N MET A 1 -58.05 61.46 -3.20
CA MET A 1 -57.92 61.04 -4.61
C MET A 1 -56.45 60.77 -4.87
N ASN A 2 -56.14 59.53 -5.27
CA ASN A 2 -54.95 59.09 -6.02
C ASN A 2 -53.55 59.43 -5.50
N ARG A 3 -52.55 58.56 -5.59
CA ARG A 3 -52.41 57.13 -5.86
C ARG A 3 -50.94 56.84 -5.54
N LEU A 4 -50.72 55.71 -4.92
CA LEU A 4 -49.47 54.97 -4.77
C LEU A 4 -48.49 55.17 -5.95
N LEU A 5 -47.22 55.46 -5.66
CA LEU A 5 -46.10 55.00 -6.51
C LEU A 5 -44.84 54.81 -5.63
N ILE A 6 -44.70 53.60 -5.11
CA ILE A 6 -43.46 53.12 -4.49
C ILE A 6 -42.53 52.76 -5.64
N LEU A 7 -41.46 53.53 -5.85
CA LEU A 7 -40.39 53.17 -6.77
C LEU A 7 -39.40 52.25 -6.05
N LEU A 8 -39.63 50.93 -6.15
CA LEU A 8 -38.62 49.92 -5.84
C LEU A 8 -37.51 50.02 -6.91
N ILE A 9 -36.41 50.69 -6.60
CA ILE A 9 -35.20 50.62 -7.41
C ILE A 9 -34.49 49.32 -7.03
N GLY A 10 -34.59 48.34 -7.94
CA GLY A 10 -33.99 47.03 -7.81
C GLY A 10 -32.48 47.12 -7.71
N VAL A 11 -31.95 46.65 -6.59
CA VAL A 11 -30.53 46.36 -6.42
C VAL A 11 -30.24 45.05 -7.16
N LEU A 12 -29.76 45.16 -8.40
CA LEU A 12 -29.16 44.05 -9.15
C LEU A 12 -27.64 44.09 -8.90
N LEU A 13 -27.22 43.59 -7.75
CA LEU A 13 -25.82 43.20 -7.55
C LEU A 13 -25.64 41.81 -8.13
N ILE A 14 -25.23 41.76 -9.40
CA ILE A 14 -24.70 40.57 -10.06
C ILE A 14 -23.36 40.27 -9.37
N SER A 15 -23.41 39.46 -8.31
CA SER A 15 -22.22 38.87 -7.72
C SER A 15 -21.75 37.76 -8.64
N CYS A 16 -20.80 38.08 -9.53
CA CYS A 16 -20.05 37.08 -10.25
C CYS A 16 -19.37 36.14 -9.23
N ALA A 17 -19.78 34.88 -9.23
CA ALA A 17 -19.08 33.80 -8.56
C ALA A 17 -17.72 33.64 -9.24
N ASN A 18 -16.69 34.31 -8.72
CA ASN A 18 -15.31 33.94 -9.01
C ASN A 18 -15.04 32.65 -8.27
N ASN A 19 -15.35 31.53 -8.93
CA ASN A 19 -14.82 30.21 -8.61
C ASN A 19 -13.32 30.24 -8.88
N ASN A 20 -12.56 30.90 -8.02
CA ASN A 20 -11.16 30.57 -7.83
C ASN A 20 -11.11 29.32 -6.96
N GLU A 21 -11.62 28.21 -7.51
CA GLU A 21 -11.08 26.90 -7.17
C GLU A 21 -9.65 26.93 -7.70
N SER A 22 -8.69 27.14 -6.80
CA SER A 22 -7.31 26.77 -7.11
C SER A 22 -7.35 25.29 -7.48
N GLU A 23 -7.23 25.00 -8.78
CA GLU A 23 -7.06 23.64 -9.31
C GLU A 23 -5.79 23.04 -8.71
N VAL A 24 -5.93 22.41 -7.56
CA VAL A 24 -5.00 21.36 -7.16
C VAL A 24 -5.35 20.17 -8.05
N PRO A 25 -4.47 19.73 -8.96
CA PRO A 25 -4.78 18.64 -9.89
C PRO A 25 -5.07 17.38 -9.09
N GLY A 26 -6.31 16.93 -9.14
CA GLY A 26 -6.77 15.72 -8.48
C GLY A 26 -7.40 14.78 -9.49
N LEU A 27 -7.27 13.48 -9.24
CA LEU A 27 -8.01 12.48 -10.00
C LEU A 27 -9.52 12.74 -9.87
N SER A 28 -10.26 12.71 -10.96
CA SER A 28 -11.73 12.70 -10.96
C SER A 28 -12.25 11.49 -10.16
N LYS A 29 -13.54 11.49 -9.80
CA LYS A 29 -14.12 10.34 -9.07
C LYS A 29 -13.94 9.02 -9.83
N THR A 30 -14.16 9.04 -11.15
CA THR A 30 -14.00 7.86 -12.01
C THR A 30 -12.54 7.42 -12.08
N GLU A 31 -11.62 8.35 -12.26
CA GLU A 31 -10.17 8.06 -12.28
C GLU A 31 -9.69 7.48 -10.95
N ARG A 32 -10.20 7.97 -9.80
CA ARG A 32 -9.86 7.39 -8.49
C ARG A 32 -10.32 5.94 -8.34
N ILE A 33 -11.50 5.60 -8.86
CA ILE A 33 -12.02 4.23 -8.83
C ILE A 33 -11.15 3.34 -9.72
N ALA A 34 -10.94 3.75 -10.98
CA ALA A 34 -10.10 3.00 -11.92
C ALA A 34 -8.68 2.81 -11.38
N ALA A 35 -8.07 3.84 -10.80
CA ALA A 35 -6.77 3.77 -10.16
C ALA A 35 -6.72 2.80 -8.97
N ALA A 36 -7.76 2.81 -8.13
CA ALA A 36 -7.84 1.88 -7.00
C ALA A 36 -7.98 0.42 -7.49
N GLU A 37 -8.78 0.18 -8.52
CA GLU A 37 -8.97 -1.14 -9.13
C GLU A 37 -7.69 -1.64 -9.80
N PHE A 38 -7.03 -0.78 -10.59
CA PHE A 38 -5.75 -1.09 -11.22
C PHE A 38 -4.68 -1.41 -10.16
N GLY A 39 -4.51 -0.54 -9.17
CA GLY A 39 -3.56 -0.76 -8.07
C GLY A 39 -3.86 -2.05 -7.28
N GLN A 40 -5.13 -2.34 -7.01
CA GLN A 40 -5.55 -3.58 -6.36
C GLN A 40 -5.20 -4.82 -7.20
N SER A 41 -5.36 -4.73 -8.53
CA SER A 41 -5.01 -5.82 -9.44
C SER A 41 -3.51 -6.12 -9.40
N MET A 42 -2.65 -5.09 -9.37
CA MET A 42 -1.20 -5.26 -9.26
C MET A 42 -0.80 -5.90 -7.92
N VAL A 43 -1.43 -5.49 -6.82
CA VAL A 43 -1.23 -6.11 -5.51
C VAL A 43 -1.63 -7.60 -5.54
N LYS A 44 -2.76 -7.93 -6.15
CA LYS A 44 -3.23 -9.32 -6.26
C LYS A 44 -2.26 -10.19 -7.08
N ILE A 45 -1.78 -9.69 -8.21
CA ILE A 45 -0.82 -10.40 -9.07
C ILE A 45 0.50 -10.61 -8.31
N GLY A 46 1.07 -9.55 -7.73
CA GLY A 46 2.31 -9.62 -6.98
C GLY A 46 2.23 -10.54 -5.76
N PHE A 47 1.15 -10.45 -4.97
CA PHE A 47 0.92 -11.34 -3.84
C PHE A 47 0.73 -12.79 -4.26
N SER A 48 -0.03 -13.04 -5.34
CA SER A 48 -0.23 -14.39 -5.88
C SER A 48 1.10 -15.02 -6.29
N ALA A 49 1.93 -14.30 -7.04
CA ALA A 49 3.23 -14.79 -7.49
C ALA A 49 4.16 -15.13 -6.30
N LEU A 50 4.28 -14.22 -5.32
CA LEU A 50 5.10 -14.45 -4.13
C LEU A 50 4.59 -15.61 -3.27
N SER A 51 3.28 -15.67 -3.03
CA SER A 51 2.69 -16.71 -2.19
C SER A 51 2.76 -18.08 -2.85
N SER A 52 2.72 -18.15 -4.18
CA SER A 52 2.86 -19.39 -4.95
C SER A 52 4.30 -19.92 -4.88
N GLU A 53 5.29 -19.07 -5.09
CA GLU A 53 6.71 -19.45 -4.92
C GLU A 53 6.98 -19.90 -3.48
N LEU A 54 6.47 -19.16 -2.48
CA LEU A 54 6.64 -19.52 -1.08
C LEU A 54 6.08 -20.92 -0.78
N LYS A 55 4.84 -21.18 -1.20
CA LYS A 55 4.19 -22.49 -1.00
C LYS A 55 4.97 -23.60 -1.70
N ALA A 56 5.42 -23.38 -2.94
CA ALA A 56 6.21 -24.36 -3.67
C ALA A 56 7.53 -24.70 -2.95
N GLN A 57 8.22 -23.72 -2.40
CA GLN A 57 9.47 -23.93 -1.65
C GLN A 57 9.24 -24.70 -0.35
N ILE A 58 8.20 -24.33 0.41
CA ILE A 58 7.84 -25.03 1.64
C ILE A 58 7.49 -26.49 1.33
N SER A 59 6.65 -26.74 0.33
CA SER A 59 6.20 -28.09 -0.01
C SER A 59 7.31 -28.98 -0.57
N SER A 60 8.28 -28.42 -1.31
CA SER A 60 9.33 -29.21 -1.96
C SER A 60 10.58 -29.41 -1.10
N LYS A 61 10.98 -28.40 -0.32
CA LYS A 61 12.29 -28.35 0.35
C LYS A 61 12.21 -27.84 1.80
N GLY A 62 11.02 -27.61 2.33
CA GLY A 62 10.82 -27.17 3.71
C GLY A 62 11.05 -25.68 3.95
N MET A 63 10.98 -25.29 5.23
CA MET A 63 10.95 -23.89 5.65
C MET A 63 12.26 -23.15 5.37
N ASP A 64 13.41 -23.81 5.52
CA ASP A 64 14.71 -23.16 5.30
C ASP A 64 14.88 -22.72 3.84
N SER A 65 14.54 -23.59 2.89
CA SER A 65 14.54 -23.25 1.46
C SER A 65 13.59 -22.10 1.15
N ALA A 66 12.43 -22.04 1.82
CA ALA A 66 11.47 -20.97 1.66
C ALA A 66 12.01 -19.61 2.13
N ILE A 67 12.82 -19.57 3.19
CA ILE A 67 13.47 -18.35 3.69
C ILE A 67 14.51 -17.83 2.68
N TYR A 68 15.37 -18.71 2.17
CA TYR A 68 16.36 -18.34 1.15
C TYR A 68 15.70 -17.93 -0.16
N ALA A 69 14.63 -18.61 -0.58
CA ALA A 69 13.85 -18.20 -1.73
C ALA A 69 13.21 -16.82 -1.52
N CYS A 70 12.72 -16.51 -0.32
CA CYS A 70 12.24 -15.16 0.00
C CYS A 70 13.35 -14.11 -0.15
N GLN A 71 14.61 -14.45 0.16
CA GLN A 71 15.75 -13.54 0.04
C GLN A 71 16.14 -13.29 -1.42
N LEU A 72 16.22 -14.37 -2.20
CA LEU A 72 16.80 -14.35 -3.52
C LEU A 72 15.77 -14.07 -4.62
N LYS A 73 14.52 -14.54 -4.45
CA LYS A 73 13.52 -14.53 -5.51
C LYS A 73 12.41 -13.50 -5.34
N ALA A 74 12.15 -13.03 -4.11
CA ALA A 74 11.00 -12.17 -3.88
C ALA A 74 11.08 -10.85 -4.65
N ASN A 75 12.26 -10.21 -4.72
CA ASN A 75 12.42 -8.98 -5.49
C ASN A 75 12.35 -9.25 -7.00
N PRO A 76 13.09 -10.24 -7.58
CA PRO A 76 12.94 -10.58 -8.99
C PRO A 76 11.51 -10.89 -9.45
N ILE A 77 10.72 -11.58 -8.61
CA ILE A 77 9.30 -11.84 -8.91
C ILE A 77 8.52 -10.54 -9.02
N ILE A 78 8.71 -9.62 -8.08
CA ILE A 78 8.01 -8.33 -8.09
C ILE A 78 8.49 -7.43 -9.22
N ASP A 79 9.80 -7.41 -9.50
CA ASP A 79 10.38 -6.66 -10.61
C ASP A 79 9.82 -7.15 -11.96
N SER A 80 9.60 -8.46 -12.11
CA SER A 80 8.97 -9.03 -13.31
C SER A 80 7.51 -8.57 -13.47
N VAL A 81 6.73 -8.55 -12.38
CA VAL A 81 5.33 -8.06 -12.41
C VAL A 81 5.31 -6.56 -12.72
N ALA A 82 6.17 -5.79 -12.07
CA ALA A 82 6.32 -4.36 -12.25
C ALA A 82 6.67 -4.02 -13.71
N LYS A 83 7.66 -4.71 -14.29
CA LYS A 83 8.07 -4.53 -15.69
C LYS A 83 6.97 -4.89 -16.69
N ALA A 84 6.26 -6.01 -16.47
CA ALA A 84 5.21 -6.45 -17.38
C ALA A 84 3.99 -5.50 -17.42
N SER A 85 3.82 -4.68 -16.39
CA SER A 85 2.71 -3.75 -16.23
C SER A 85 3.12 -2.28 -16.36
N SER A 86 4.40 -1.99 -16.66
CA SER A 86 4.95 -0.63 -16.65
C SER A 86 4.68 0.11 -15.33
N THR A 87 4.74 -0.60 -14.21
CA THR A 87 4.53 -0.06 -12.86
C THR A 87 5.80 -0.14 -12.01
N SER A 88 5.80 0.58 -10.89
CA SER A 88 6.71 0.33 -9.78
C SER A 88 5.93 -0.35 -8.66
N ILE A 89 6.43 -1.50 -8.17
CA ILE A 89 5.79 -2.25 -7.09
C ILE A 89 6.83 -2.50 -5.99
N GLN A 90 6.50 -2.14 -4.76
CA GLN A 90 7.34 -2.39 -3.59
C GLN A 90 6.50 -2.84 -2.41
N ARG A 91 7.10 -3.61 -1.49
CA ARG A 91 6.53 -3.87 -0.16
C ARG A 91 7.31 -3.06 0.85
N ILE A 92 6.66 -2.11 1.52
CA ILE A 92 7.31 -1.19 2.47
C ILE A 92 6.88 -1.46 3.90
N THR A 93 7.80 -1.25 4.86
CA THR A 93 7.52 -1.53 6.28
C THR A 93 8.44 -0.79 7.24
N LEU A 94 7.97 -0.50 8.44
CA LEU A 94 8.81 0.02 9.54
C LEU A 94 9.68 -1.08 10.19
N LYS A 95 9.32 -2.35 10.02
CA LYS A 95 10.04 -3.53 10.54
C LYS A 95 10.56 -4.35 9.36
N THR A 96 11.70 -3.93 8.82
CA THR A 96 12.31 -4.50 7.61
C THR A 96 12.99 -5.84 7.88
N ARG A 97 12.77 -6.81 6.99
CA ARG A 97 13.60 -8.03 6.87
C ARG A 97 14.68 -7.82 5.81
N ASN A 98 14.22 -7.53 4.59
CA ASN A 98 15.06 -7.03 3.53
C ASN A 98 15.19 -5.50 3.67
N PRO A 99 16.41 -4.94 3.77
CA PRO A 99 16.65 -3.49 3.82
C PRO A 99 16.08 -2.71 2.63
N LEU A 100 15.92 -3.35 1.47
CA LEU A 100 15.31 -2.75 0.27
C LEU A 100 13.82 -2.43 0.44
N ASN A 101 13.17 -2.94 1.49
CA ASN A 101 11.78 -2.65 1.82
C ASN A 101 11.62 -1.44 2.78
N LYS A 102 12.68 -0.65 2.93
CA LYS A 102 12.68 0.55 3.77
C LYS A 102 11.85 1.65 3.11
N PRO A 103 10.82 2.19 3.80
CA PRO A 103 10.02 3.29 3.28
C PRO A 103 10.81 4.61 3.22
N ASN A 104 10.42 5.48 2.28
CA ASN A 104 10.84 6.87 2.25
C ASN A 104 10.18 7.71 3.38
N LYS A 105 10.38 9.02 3.39
CA LYS A 105 9.92 9.89 4.50
C LYS A 105 8.39 9.95 4.57
N GLU A 106 7.74 10.07 3.43
CA GLU A 106 6.29 10.20 3.25
C GLU A 106 5.60 8.87 3.56
N GLU A 107 6.14 7.77 3.01
CA GLU A 107 5.68 6.40 3.26
C GLU A 107 5.78 6.01 4.74
N LYS A 108 6.79 6.51 5.48
CA LYS A 108 6.84 6.32 6.94
C LYS A 108 5.68 7.00 7.66
N GLN A 109 5.23 8.16 7.18
CA GLN A 109 4.05 8.83 7.77
C GLN A 109 2.79 8.03 7.49
N LEU A 110 2.63 7.52 6.26
CA LEU A 110 1.52 6.65 5.88
C LEU A 110 1.47 5.37 6.71
N LEU A 111 2.60 4.68 6.88
CA LEU A 111 2.71 3.50 7.73
C LEU A 111 2.33 3.80 9.19
N ARG A 112 2.76 4.94 9.73
CA ARG A 112 2.40 5.36 11.10
C ARG A 112 0.92 5.69 11.23
N LEU A 113 0.32 6.29 10.21
CA LEU A 113 -1.13 6.53 10.17
C LEU A 113 -1.88 5.20 10.23
N MET A 114 -1.52 4.25 9.37
CA MET A 114 -2.13 2.92 9.34
C MET A 114 -1.91 2.13 10.64
N GLN A 115 -0.75 2.28 11.28
CA GLN A 115 -0.51 1.68 12.61
C GLN A 115 -1.44 2.27 13.68
N ARG A 116 -1.69 3.59 13.67
CA ARG A 116 -2.63 4.22 14.60
C ARG A 116 -4.06 3.75 14.35
N ALA A 117 -4.50 3.73 13.08
CA ALA A 117 -5.80 3.21 12.69
C ALA A 117 -5.99 1.75 13.16
N LYS A 118 -4.98 0.89 12.96
CA LYS A 118 -5.03 -0.50 13.45
C LYS A 118 -5.16 -0.59 14.97
N LYS A 119 -4.41 0.24 15.71
CA LYS A 119 -4.50 0.29 17.19
C LYS A 119 -5.85 0.78 17.69
N ALA A 120 -6.53 1.63 16.92
CA ALA A 120 -7.88 2.09 17.18
C ALA A 120 -8.96 1.09 16.70
N ASN A 121 -8.59 -0.10 16.22
CA ASN A 121 -9.49 -1.09 15.61
C ASN A 121 -10.29 -0.55 14.41
N GLU A 122 -9.74 0.45 13.72
CA GLU A 122 -10.33 0.95 12.49
C GLU A 122 -10.03 0.02 11.31
N LYS A 123 -10.92 0.04 10.31
CA LYS A 123 -10.70 -0.68 9.06
C LYS A 123 -9.53 -0.05 8.29
N LEU A 124 -8.51 -0.85 7.99
CA LEU A 124 -7.39 -0.43 7.15
C LEU A 124 -7.80 -0.48 5.67
N ASN A 125 -8.18 0.66 5.12
CA ASN A 125 -8.52 0.79 3.71
C ASN A 125 -7.28 1.15 2.87
N PRO A 126 -7.20 0.71 1.60
CA PRO A 126 -6.21 1.22 0.66
C PRO A 126 -6.32 2.73 0.47
N ILE A 127 -5.21 3.35 0.08
CA ILE A 127 -5.13 4.80 -0.17
C ILE A 127 -4.57 5.02 -1.58
N THR A 128 -5.28 5.84 -2.36
CA THR A 128 -4.91 6.21 -3.74
C THR A 128 -4.81 7.71 -3.84
N PHE A 129 -3.70 8.22 -4.36
CA PHE A 129 -3.54 9.65 -4.63
C PHE A 129 -2.52 9.90 -5.73
N LEU A 130 -2.60 11.10 -6.30
CA LEU A 130 -1.65 11.60 -7.27
C LEU A 130 -0.40 12.10 -6.54
N ILE A 131 0.80 11.71 -6.98
CA ILE A 131 2.08 12.14 -6.38
C ILE A 131 2.82 13.19 -7.21
N ASP A 132 2.49 13.31 -8.50
CA ASP A 132 2.86 14.39 -9.42
C ASP A 132 1.82 14.46 -10.56
N SER A 133 1.95 15.34 -11.54
CA SER A 133 0.92 15.54 -12.58
C SER A 133 0.43 14.27 -13.27
N ASN A 134 1.28 13.25 -13.41
CA ASN A 134 0.97 12.02 -14.15
C ASN A 134 1.10 10.74 -13.31
N THR A 135 1.79 10.74 -12.18
CA THR A 135 2.04 9.52 -11.41
C THR A 135 1.01 9.35 -10.30
N ILE A 136 0.35 8.19 -10.32
CA ILE A 136 -0.57 7.75 -9.27
C ILE A 136 0.15 6.80 -8.33
N ALA A 137 -0.07 6.96 -7.02
CA ALA A 137 0.35 6.00 -6.01
C ALA A 137 -0.86 5.33 -5.36
N TYR A 138 -0.82 4.01 -5.32
CA TYR A 138 -1.77 3.14 -4.64
C TYR A 138 -1.06 2.37 -3.52
N TYR A 139 -1.57 2.50 -2.29
CA TYR A 139 -1.04 1.80 -1.13
C TYR A 139 -2.06 0.84 -0.55
N HIS A 140 -1.70 -0.43 -0.43
CA HIS A 140 -2.58 -1.47 0.14
C HIS A 140 -1.98 -2.04 1.43
N PRO A 141 -2.72 -2.06 2.55
CA PRO A 141 -2.28 -2.69 3.78
C PRO A 141 -1.94 -4.17 3.61
N ILE A 142 -0.84 -4.61 4.25
CA ILE A 142 -0.47 -6.02 4.38
C ILE A 142 -0.76 -6.42 5.83
N THR A 143 -1.72 -7.31 6.04
CA THR A 143 -2.07 -7.86 7.35
C THR A 143 -1.48 -9.25 7.53
N ILE A 144 -1.16 -9.60 8.78
CA ILE A 144 -0.61 -10.90 9.13
C ILE A 144 -1.72 -11.95 9.16
N GLY A 145 -1.61 -12.96 8.29
CA GLY A 145 -2.42 -14.17 8.35
C GLY A 145 -1.72 -15.32 9.09
N PRO A 146 -2.40 -16.47 9.30
CA PRO A 146 -1.85 -17.59 10.07
C PRO A 146 -0.51 -18.11 9.53
N MET A 147 -0.41 -18.33 8.21
CA MET A 147 0.83 -18.82 7.57
C MET A 147 2.00 -17.85 7.75
N CYS A 148 1.74 -16.55 7.89
CA CYS A 148 2.77 -15.54 8.04
C CYS A 148 3.51 -15.68 9.38
N LEU A 149 2.84 -16.17 10.42
CA LEU A 149 3.41 -16.32 11.76
C LEU A 149 4.57 -17.32 11.80
N ASN A 150 4.59 -18.28 10.88
CA ASN A 150 5.69 -19.23 10.76
C ASN A 150 7.06 -18.58 10.55
N CYS A 151 7.11 -17.35 10.00
CA CYS A 151 8.35 -16.61 9.79
C CYS A 151 8.34 -15.19 10.40
N HIS A 152 7.18 -14.68 10.79
CA HIS A 152 7.01 -13.32 11.31
C HIS A 152 6.50 -13.29 12.77
N GLY A 153 6.18 -14.44 13.33
CA GLY A 153 5.71 -14.58 14.71
C GLY A 153 6.82 -14.38 15.74
N GLU A 154 6.50 -14.76 16.97
CA GLU A 154 7.41 -14.75 18.11
C GLU A 154 8.26 -16.03 18.13
N PRO A 155 9.60 -15.94 18.11
CA PRO A 155 10.48 -17.09 18.17
C PRO A 155 10.22 -17.96 19.40
N GLY A 156 10.10 -19.27 19.21
CA GLY A 156 9.80 -20.25 20.27
C GLY A 156 8.33 -20.31 20.69
N VAL A 157 7.47 -19.44 20.16
CA VAL A 157 6.03 -19.40 20.50
C VAL A 157 5.17 -19.64 19.27
N SER A 158 5.16 -18.70 18.31
CA SER A 158 4.39 -18.80 17.06
C SER A 158 5.27 -19.03 15.82
N MET A 159 6.59 -19.01 16.01
CA MET A 159 7.60 -19.37 15.03
C MET A 159 8.58 -20.36 15.67
N GLN A 160 8.97 -21.43 14.98
CA GLN A 160 9.96 -22.38 15.49
C GLN A 160 11.32 -21.67 15.69
N ALA A 161 12.06 -22.06 16.74
CA ALA A 161 13.37 -21.48 17.03
C ALA A 161 14.37 -21.72 15.89
N SER A 162 14.39 -22.92 15.30
CA SER A 162 15.20 -23.26 14.12
C SER A 162 14.89 -22.37 12.92
N THR A 163 13.62 -22.08 12.65
CA THR A 163 13.22 -21.13 11.59
C THR A 163 13.82 -19.75 11.84
N TYR A 164 13.85 -19.29 13.09
CA TYR A 164 14.44 -18.00 13.44
C TYR A 164 15.96 -17.98 13.24
N GLU A 165 16.66 -19.05 13.57
CA GLU A 165 18.11 -19.20 13.30
C GLU A 165 18.42 -19.11 11.81
N THR A 166 17.63 -19.79 10.96
CA THR A 166 17.75 -19.68 9.50
C THR A 166 17.45 -18.25 9.02
N ILE A 167 16.44 -17.59 9.59
CA ILE A 167 16.14 -16.18 9.28
C ILE A 167 17.34 -15.29 9.62
N LEU A 168 17.98 -15.46 10.78
CA LEU A 168 19.13 -14.64 11.16
C LEU A 168 20.36 -14.91 10.27
N SER A 169 20.53 -16.15 9.81
CA SER A 169 21.59 -16.52 8.86
C SER A 169 21.38 -15.84 7.50
N ALA A 170 20.15 -15.83 6.99
CA ALA A 170 19.79 -15.16 5.74
C ALA A 170 19.69 -13.63 5.88
N TYR A 171 19.25 -13.13 7.04
CA TYR A 171 18.98 -11.72 7.33
C TYR A 171 19.51 -11.33 8.72
N PRO A 172 20.82 -11.04 8.85
CA PRO A 172 21.43 -10.74 10.16
C PRO A 172 20.86 -9.50 10.87
N MET A 173 20.18 -8.62 10.13
CA MET A 173 19.55 -7.39 10.66
C MET A 173 18.01 -7.46 10.64
N ASP A 174 17.43 -8.66 10.65
CA ASP A 174 15.97 -8.82 10.60
C ASP A 174 15.28 -8.11 11.76
N LYS A 175 14.19 -7.40 11.43
CA LYS A 175 13.29 -6.75 12.41
C LYS A 175 11.86 -7.26 12.30
N ALA A 176 11.57 -8.14 11.35
CA ALA A 176 10.22 -8.53 10.98
C ALA A 176 9.67 -9.72 11.79
N ILE A 177 9.85 -9.69 13.11
CA ILE A 177 9.41 -10.74 14.05
C ILE A 177 8.41 -10.20 15.08
N ASN A 178 7.87 -11.05 15.94
CA ASN A 178 6.94 -10.70 17.02
C ASN A 178 5.65 -10.05 16.52
N TYR A 179 5.18 -10.47 15.34
CA TYR A 179 3.85 -10.14 14.86
C TYR A 179 2.80 -11.09 15.43
N LYS A 180 1.58 -10.59 15.59
CA LYS A 180 0.38 -11.34 15.93
C LYS A 180 -0.58 -11.37 14.74
N LEU A 181 -1.57 -12.24 14.83
CA LEU A 181 -2.64 -12.31 13.82
C LEU A 181 -3.29 -10.93 13.64
N ASP A 182 -3.59 -10.57 12.39
CA ASP A 182 -4.17 -9.30 11.97
C ASP A 182 -3.35 -8.04 12.24
N ASP A 183 -2.11 -8.16 12.72
CA ASP A 183 -1.19 -7.03 12.79
C ASP A 183 -0.91 -6.45 11.40
N LEU A 184 -0.67 -5.14 11.36
CA LEU A 184 -0.16 -4.47 10.17
C LEU A 184 1.32 -4.81 9.95
N ARG A 185 1.61 -5.60 8.92
CA ARG A 185 2.96 -5.97 8.49
C ARG A 185 3.67 -4.84 7.74
N GLY A 186 2.94 -4.10 6.92
CA GLY A 186 3.48 -3.09 6.02
C GLY A 186 2.43 -2.67 4.98
N LEU A 187 2.87 -2.05 3.89
CA LEU A 187 2.04 -1.70 2.75
C LEU A 187 2.65 -2.26 1.47
N TRP A 188 1.81 -2.66 0.52
CA TRP A 188 2.18 -2.59 -0.88
C TRP A 188 2.18 -1.13 -1.30
N ALA A 189 3.16 -0.72 -2.10
CA ALA A 189 3.24 0.56 -2.75
C ALA A 189 3.32 0.29 -4.26
N VAL A 190 2.27 0.69 -4.98
CA VAL A 190 2.19 0.57 -6.45
C VAL A 190 2.17 1.98 -7.01
N LYS A 191 3.11 2.31 -7.89
CA LYS A 191 3.17 3.61 -8.57
C LYS A 191 3.12 3.38 -10.08
N PHE A 192 2.31 4.15 -10.78
CA PHE A 192 2.06 3.97 -12.21
C PHE A 192 1.64 5.28 -12.85
N ASP A 193 1.88 5.40 -14.15
CA ASP A 193 1.45 6.56 -14.92
C ASP A 193 -0.08 6.54 -15.10
N LYS A 194 -0.69 7.72 -15.09
CA LYS A 194 -2.13 7.92 -15.30
C LYS A 194 -2.60 7.31 -16.62
N SER A 195 -1.74 7.24 -17.64
CA SER A 195 -2.05 6.59 -18.93
C SER A 195 -2.35 5.10 -18.81
N ALA A 196 -2.06 4.46 -17.67
CA ALA A 196 -2.45 3.08 -17.41
C ALA A 196 -3.95 2.91 -17.11
N LEU A 197 -4.70 4.01 -17.02
CA LEU A 197 -6.15 4.01 -16.81
C LEU A 197 -6.98 4.14 -18.10
N ASP A 198 -6.30 4.41 -19.23
CA ASP A 198 -6.91 4.56 -20.56
C ASP A 198 -7.10 3.21 -21.25
#